data_AF-A0A103Y2I3-F1
#
_entry.id   AF-A0A103Y2I3-F1
#
_cell.length_a   1.000
_cell.length_b   1.000
_cell.length_c   1.000
_cell.angle_alpha   90.00
_cell.angle_beta   90.00
_cell.angle_gamma   90.00
#
_symmetry.space_group_name_H-M   'P 1'
#
loop_
_entity.id
_entity.type
_entity.pdbx_description
1 polymer ?
#
loop_
_entity_poly.entity_id
_entity_poly.type
_entity_poly.pdbx_seq_one_letter_code
_entity_poly.pdbx_strand_id
1 'polypeptide(L)'
;MAPPTPLIQTFETEEQVAVALAIYILHLSAKFIADNGSFSVVLSGGTLIDTLRKLVEPPYVDSIEWSKWTIFFLDERVVPLDHPDSNYKLAYDGFLSKVPIPESNIYPIKDKLSPSDAADEYEQRLKHLVANNTLKTSPKTGFAKFDLMLVGMGPEGHVASLFGWHFQRFEKTRWVTFITDSPKPPPPRITFTFPLINSASEIAMVVTGEDAADAVKVALGKHASYGYPLPVQKVSPEGGLTWFLDMAATSELRKTDTVFVYMLFHSMESKTILGIKNLETRGQPPLRTLTTMAPLNIQKLQTEEHVAVALAKYIADLSAKFIDAHGSFSVVLSGGTLIDTLRKVVEPPYVNSIDWSKWLIFFLDERVVPLDHPDCNYKLAYDGFLSKVPIPESNIYPIKERLSPEDAADEYEQRLKNLVANKTLKTSPITGFAKFDLMLVGMGPDGHVASLFCWHFQRFEKKRWVTFITDSPKPPPPRITFTFPLINSASEIAMVVTGEDAADAVKVALGKHASYGYPLPVQKVSPEGGLTWFLDTEATSELK
;
A
#
# COMPACT_ATOMS: atom_id res chain seq x y z
N MET A 1 -1.62 -29.53 8.84
CA MET A 1 -0.59 -28.99 9.76
C MET A 1 -0.87 -27.50 9.94
N ALA A 2 -0.56 -26.94 11.10
CA ALA A 2 -0.53 -25.49 11.27
C ALA A 2 0.62 -24.89 10.42
N PRO A 3 0.58 -23.59 10.07
CA PRO A 3 1.76 -22.91 9.52
C PRO A 3 2.91 -22.96 10.53
N PRO A 4 4.19 -22.93 10.08
CA PRO A 4 5.32 -22.82 10.99
C PRO A 4 5.25 -21.49 11.76
N THR A 5 5.48 -21.53 13.08
CA THR A 5 5.62 -20.31 13.89
C THR A 5 6.89 -19.58 13.43
N PRO A 6 6.80 -18.30 13.00
CA PRO A 6 7.96 -17.59 12.50
C PRO A 6 8.99 -17.34 13.61
N LEU A 7 10.25 -17.64 13.32
CA LEU A 7 11.38 -17.23 14.16
C LEU A 7 11.72 -15.77 13.81
N ILE A 8 11.40 -14.83 14.70
CA ILE A 8 11.67 -13.41 14.50
C ILE A 8 12.99 -13.06 15.16
N GLN A 9 13.95 -12.55 14.39
CA GLN A 9 15.24 -12.06 14.87
C GLN A 9 15.40 -10.57 14.52
N THR A 10 15.63 -9.74 15.55
CA THR A 10 15.83 -8.30 15.38
C THR A 10 17.21 -7.89 15.90
N PHE A 11 17.93 -7.13 15.07
CA PHE A 11 19.30 -6.67 15.25
C PHE A 11 19.37 -5.14 15.23
N GLU A 12 20.44 -4.55 15.75
CA GLU A 12 20.57 -3.08 15.87
C GLU A 12 20.80 -2.40 14.52
N THR A 13 21.46 -3.08 13.57
CA THR A 13 21.86 -2.52 12.27
C THR A 13 21.79 -3.55 11.14
N GLU A 14 21.69 -3.06 9.90
CA GLU A 14 21.79 -3.87 8.68
C GLU A 14 23.13 -4.64 8.55
N GLU A 15 24.21 -4.19 9.19
CA GLU A 15 25.47 -4.94 9.24
C GLU A 15 25.35 -6.18 10.16
N GLN A 16 24.67 -6.05 11.30
CA GLN A 16 24.36 -7.21 12.14
C GLN A 16 23.39 -8.19 11.43
N VAL A 17 22.42 -7.67 10.67
CA VAL A 17 21.52 -8.48 9.82
C VAL A 17 22.33 -9.27 8.78
N ALA A 18 23.26 -8.63 8.06
CA ALA A 18 24.08 -9.28 7.05
C ALA A 18 24.98 -10.39 7.62
N VAL A 19 25.60 -10.16 8.79
CA VAL A 19 26.38 -11.19 9.48
C VAL A 19 25.50 -12.34 9.96
N ALA A 20 24.33 -12.06 10.56
CA ALA A 20 23.39 -13.09 11.00
C ALA A 20 22.89 -13.96 9.83
N LEU A 21 22.57 -13.34 8.70
CA LEU A 21 22.10 -14.01 7.50
C LEU A 21 23.20 -14.89 6.88
N ALA A 22 24.44 -14.40 6.81
CA ALA A 22 25.58 -15.20 6.33
C ALA A 22 25.83 -16.44 7.19
N ILE A 23 25.75 -16.31 8.52
CA ILE A 23 25.86 -17.45 9.45
C ILE A 23 24.71 -18.45 9.23
N TYR A 24 23.47 -17.99 9.07
CA TYR A 24 22.31 -18.86 8.81
C TYR A 24 22.44 -19.62 7.49
N ILE A 25 22.83 -18.92 6.42
CA ILE A 25 23.02 -19.49 5.09
C ILE A 25 24.16 -20.53 5.07
N LEU A 26 25.27 -20.27 5.76
CA LEU A 26 26.38 -21.23 5.91
C LEU A 26 25.90 -22.56 6.56
N HIS A 27 25.14 -22.47 7.65
CA HIS A 27 24.61 -23.65 8.33
C HIS A 27 23.59 -24.42 7.48
N LEU A 28 22.70 -23.72 6.77
CA LEU A 28 21.76 -24.38 5.86
C LEU A 28 22.47 -25.02 4.66
N SER A 29 23.43 -24.34 4.04
CA SER A 29 24.24 -24.89 2.95
C SER A 29 24.91 -26.20 3.37
N ALA A 30 25.66 -26.19 4.48
CA ALA A 30 26.33 -27.39 4.99
C ALA A 30 25.33 -28.52 5.30
N LYS A 31 24.18 -28.20 5.91
CA LYS A 31 23.11 -29.17 6.20
C LYS A 31 22.54 -29.80 4.92
N PHE A 32 22.08 -29.00 3.96
CA PHE A 32 21.39 -29.52 2.78
C PHE A 32 22.35 -30.28 1.85
N ILE A 33 23.62 -29.87 1.77
CA ILE A 33 24.67 -30.59 1.03
C ILE A 33 24.99 -31.93 1.71
N ALA A 34 25.07 -32.00 3.04
CA ALA A 34 25.24 -33.27 3.75
C ALA A 34 24.03 -34.21 3.58
N ASP A 35 22.82 -33.66 3.66
CA ASP A 35 21.56 -34.43 3.56
C ASP A 35 21.23 -34.89 2.12
N ASN A 36 21.69 -34.16 1.08
CA ASN A 36 21.21 -34.34 -0.31
C ASN A 36 22.29 -34.24 -1.42
N GLY A 37 23.51 -33.83 -1.10
CA GLY A 37 24.60 -33.63 -2.07
C GLY A 37 24.59 -32.30 -2.85
N SER A 38 23.58 -31.45 -2.67
CA SER A 38 23.40 -30.13 -3.31
C SER A 38 22.57 -29.16 -2.42
N PHE A 39 22.57 -27.87 -2.76
CA PHE A 39 21.79 -26.83 -2.08
C PHE A 39 21.13 -25.87 -3.09
N SER A 40 19.80 -25.87 -3.12
CA SER A 40 19.01 -25.04 -4.04
C SER A 40 18.52 -23.75 -3.38
N VAL A 41 18.95 -22.60 -3.93
CA VAL A 41 18.70 -21.25 -3.37
C VAL A 41 17.92 -20.40 -4.36
N VAL A 42 16.86 -19.75 -3.89
CA VAL A 42 16.07 -18.79 -4.66
C VAL A 42 16.33 -17.37 -4.17
N LEU A 43 16.64 -16.45 -5.08
CA LEU A 43 16.94 -15.04 -4.79
C LEU A 43 15.77 -14.12 -5.20
N SER A 44 15.39 -13.21 -4.31
CA SER A 44 14.63 -11.99 -4.64
C SER A 44 15.60 -10.84 -4.97
N GLY A 45 15.14 -9.85 -5.74
CA GLY A 45 15.87 -8.58 -5.90
C GLY A 45 15.69 -7.63 -4.71
N GLY A 46 16.22 -6.41 -4.86
CA GLY A 46 16.16 -5.35 -3.85
C GLY A 46 17.36 -5.34 -2.89
N THR A 47 17.23 -4.62 -1.76
CA THR A 47 18.28 -4.45 -0.74
C THR A 47 18.83 -5.76 -0.17
N LEU A 48 18.01 -6.82 -0.17
CA LEU A 48 18.40 -8.21 0.15
C LEU A 48 19.75 -8.61 -0.48
N ILE A 49 20.02 -8.22 -1.73
CA ILE A 49 21.25 -8.60 -2.43
C ILE A 49 22.49 -7.96 -1.79
N ASP A 50 22.40 -6.73 -1.29
CA ASP A 50 23.51 -6.11 -0.56
C ASP A 50 23.70 -6.77 0.81
N THR A 51 22.63 -7.25 1.45
CA THR A 51 22.71 -8.06 2.68
C THR A 51 23.54 -9.34 2.50
N LEU A 52 23.71 -9.84 1.26
CA LEU A 52 24.56 -10.99 0.94
C LEU A 52 26.06 -10.68 0.86
N ARG A 53 26.48 -9.40 0.97
CA ARG A 53 27.90 -8.98 0.94
C ARG A 53 28.80 -9.79 1.87
N LYS A 54 28.29 -10.21 3.04
CA LYS A 54 29.06 -11.02 4.01
C LYS A 54 29.38 -12.43 3.54
N LEU A 55 28.66 -12.99 2.58
CA LEU A 55 29.00 -14.30 2.01
C LEU A 55 30.25 -14.27 1.12
N VAL A 56 30.67 -13.10 0.63
CA VAL A 56 31.88 -12.94 -0.20
C VAL A 56 33.12 -12.51 0.60
N GLU A 57 32.98 -12.35 1.91
CA GLU A 57 34.05 -12.07 2.86
C GLU A 57 34.52 -13.36 3.57
N PRO A 58 35.81 -13.51 3.92
CA PRO A 58 36.27 -14.56 4.83
C PRO A 58 35.62 -14.42 6.23
N PRO A 59 35.31 -15.53 6.92
CA PRO A 59 35.57 -16.93 6.53
C PRO A 59 34.49 -17.55 5.63
N TYR A 60 33.40 -16.84 5.35
CA TYR A 60 32.22 -17.42 4.68
C TYR A 60 32.52 -17.87 3.26
N VAL A 61 33.24 -17.05 2.48
CA VAL A 61 33.62 -17.37 1.10
C VAL A 61 34.47 -18.64 0.98
N ASP A 62 35.32 -18.90 1.98
CA ASP A 62 36.20 -20.07 2.06
C ASP A 62 35.52 -21.31 2.66
N SER A 63 34.41 -21.13 3.38
CA SER A 63 33.72 -22.19 4.15
C SER A 63 32.53 -22.83 3.42
N ILE A 64 32.20 -22.37 2.22
CA ILE A 64 31.01 -22.79 1.46
C ILE A 64 31.41 -23.60 0.22
N GLU A 65 30.81 -24.78 0.04
CA GLU A 65 30.93 -25.60 -1.17
C GLU A 65 30.12 -25.01 -2.34
N TRP A 66 30.57 -23.89 -2.91
CA TRP A 66 29.88 -23.15 -3.98
C TRP A 66 29.53 -23.99 -5.22
N SER A 67 30.34 -25.01 -5.54
CA SER A 67 30.07 -25.95 -6.66
C SER A 67 28.82 -26.81 -6.47
N LYS A 68 28.26 -26.86 -5.25
CA LYS A 68 27.04 -27.58 -4.87
C LYS A 68 25.79 -26.70 -4.88
N TRP A 69 25.94 -25.39 -5.06
CA TRP A 69 24.84 -24.45 -5.07
C TRP A 69 24.14 -24.42 -6.43
N THR A 70 22.83 -24.26 -6.41
CA THR A 70 21.99 -24.07 -7.59
C THR A 70 21.08 -22.86 -7.38
N ILE A 71 21.23 -21.83 -8.24
CA ILE A 71 20.62 -20.51 -8.07
C ILE A 71 19.39 -20.35 -8.96
N PHE A 72 18.32 -19.82 -8.38
CA PHE A 72 17.07 -19.48 -9.04
C PHE A 72 16.62 -18.08 -8.64
N PHE A 73 15.67 -17.52 -9.39
CA PHE A 73 15.09 -16.20 -9.12
C PHE A 73 13.61 -16.30 -8.77
N LEU A 74 13.20 -15.56 -7.74
CA LEU A 74 11.85 -15.54 -7.15
C LEU A 74 10.88 -14.74 -8.03
N ASP A 75 11.34 -13.62 -8.54
CA ASP A 75 10.69 -12.77 -9.53
C ASP A 75 11.75 -12.13 -10.44
N GLU A 76 11.33 -11.65 -11.61
CA GLU A 76 12.17 -10.85 -12.51
C GLU A 76 11.32 -9.88 -13.33
N ARG A 77 11.93 -8.77 -13.72
CA ARG A 77 11.38 -7.68 -14.52
C ARG A 77 11.55 -8.06 -15.99
N VAL A 78 10.56 -7.82 -16.85
CA VAL A 78 10.65 -8.22 -18.27
C VAL A 78 11.50 -7.19 -19.05
N VAL A 79 12.80 -7.27 -18.82
CA VAL A 79 13.88 -6.44 -19.37
C VAL A 79 15.07 -7.34 -19.75
N PRO A 80 16.05 -6.85 -20.53
CA PRO A 80 17.30 -7.59 -20.77
C PRO A 80 18.04 -7.97 -19.48
N LEU A 81 18.75 -9.11 -19.48
CA LEU A 81 19.54 -9.58 -18.31
C LEU A 81 20.73 -8.67 -17.94
N ASP A 82 21.11 -7.73 -18.80
CA ASP A 82 22.11 -6.69 -18.57
C ASP A 82 21.50 -5.31 -18.21
N HIS A 83 20.17 -5.21 -18.12
CA HIS A 83 19.46 -3.98 -17.76
C HIS A 83 19.58 -3.66 -16.25
N PRO A 84 19.72 -2.38 -15.84
CA PRO A 84 19.85 -2.01 -14.42
C PRO A 84 18.66 -2.46 -13.54
N ASP A 85 17.45 -2.59 -14.11
CA ASP A 85 16.28 -3.09 -13.38
C ASP A 85 16.19 -4.62 -13.26
N SER A 86 17.15 -5.39 -13.78
CA SER A 86 17.15 -6.86 -13.67
C SER A 86 17.58 -7.31 -12.27
N ASN A 87 16.77 -8.16 -11.65
CA ASN A 87 17.10 -8.88 -10.42
C ASN A 87 18.31 -9.82 -10.65
N TYR A 88 18.44 -10.44 -11.83
CA TYR A 88 19.64 -11.19 -12.22
C TYR A 88 20.88 -10.30 -12.27
N LYS A 89 20.84 -9.14 -12.93
CA LYS A 89 21.98 -8.22 -12.96
C LYS A 89 22.39 -7.77 -11.56
N LEU A 90 21.41 -7.37 -10.74
CA LEU A 90 21.64 -6.97 -9.36
C LEU A 90 22.33 -8.09 -8.55
N ALA A 91 21.82 -9.32 -8.64
CA ALA A 91 22.44 -10.47 -7.99
C ALA A 91 23.83 -10.81 -8.54
N TYR A 92 24.06 -10.62 -9.85
CA TYR A 92 25.34 -10.87 -10.50
C TYR A 92 26.42 -9.88 -10.04
N ASP A 93 26.16 -8.58 -10.15
CA ASP A 93 27.08 -7.51 -9.73
C ASP A 93 27.27 -7.48 -8.19
N GLY A 94 26.19 -7.79 -7.44
CA GLY A 94 26.19 -7.80 -5.98
C GLY A 94 26.90 -9.01 -5.37
N PHE A 95 26.68 -10.21 -5.91
CA PHE A 95 27.02 -11.47 -5.24
C PHE A 95 27.62 -12.53 -6.19
N LEU A 96 26.90 -12.94 -7.25
CA LEU A 96 27.26 -14.16 -8.01
C LEU A 96 28.60 -14.07 -8.73
N SER A 97 28.99 -12.88 -9.22
CA SER A 97 30.31 -12.65 -9.85
C SER A 97 31.51 -12.75 -8.90
N LYS A 98 31.26 -12.88 -7.58
CA LYS A 98 32.27 -12.85 -6.51
C LYS A 98 32.44 -14.20 -5.82
N VAL A 99 31.69 -15.23 -6.22
CA VAL A 99 31.71 -16.57 -5.63
C VAL A 99 31.83 -17.64 -6.72
N PRO A 100 32.58 -18.76 -6.50
CA PRO A 100 32.81 -19.78 -7.51
C PRO A 100 31.63 -20.76 -7.68
N ILE A 101 30.42 -20.22 -7.93
CA ILE A 101 29.25 -20.99 -8.35
C ILE A 101 29.35 -21.23 -9.88
N PRO A 102 29.24 -22.47 -10.37
CA PRO A 102 29.26 -22.75 -11.81
C PRO A 102 28.09 -22.08 -12.54
N GLU A 103 28.35 -21.42 -13.68
CA GLU A 103 27.30 -20.78 -14.50
C GLU A 103 26.18 -21.76 -14.91
N SER A 104 26.52 -23.03 -15.12
CA SER A 104 25.57 -24.12 -15.39
C SER A 104 24.50 -24.32 -14.32
N ASN A 105 24.75 -23.84 -13.10
CA ASN A 105 23.89 -23.99 -11.94
C ASN A 105 23.03 -22.73 -11.69
N ILE A 106 23.16 -21.68 -12.50
CA ILE A 106 22.45 -20.42 -12.34
C ILE A 106 21.33 -20.34 -13.38
N TYR A 107 20.08 -20.29 -12.92
CA TYR A 107 18.89 -20.33 -13.77
C TYR A 107 18.11 -19.00 -13.74
N PRO A 108 18.54 -17.98 -14.52
CA PRO A 108 17.77 -16.75 -14.67
C PRO A 108 16.45 -16.99 -15.41
N ILE A 109 15.45 -16.18 -15.10
CA ILE A 109 14.24 -16.05 -15.93
C ILE A 109 14.69 -15.50 -17.29
N LYS A 110 14.19 -16.05 -18.41
CA LYS A 110 14.65 -15.60 -19.74
C LYS A 110 14.14 -14.20 -20.04
N ASP A 111 15.04 -13.37 -20.56
CA ASP A 111 14.70 -12.10 -21.18
C ASP A 111 14.16 -12.29 -22.61
N LYS A 112 13.76 -11.19 -23.25
CA LYS A 112 13.38 -11.12 -24.68
C LYS A 112 12.18 -12.01 -25.08
N LEU A 113 11.40 -12.47 -24.10
CA LEU A 113 10.12 -13.17 -24.23
C LEU A 113 8.97 -12.25 -23.78
N SER A 114 7.72 -12.57 -24.13
CA SER A 114 6.57 -11.87 -23.55
C SER A 114 6.39 -12.25 -22.07
N PRO A 115 5.63 -11.47 -21.26
CA PRO A 115 5.37 -11.81 -19.87
C PRO A 115 4.74 -13.20 -19.67
N SER A 116 3.88 -13.66 -20.59
CA SER A 116 3.33 -15.02 -20.52
C SER A 116 4.37 -16.08 -20.89
N ASP A 117 5.07 -15.88 -22.01
CA ASP A 117 6.04 -16.86 -22.53
C ASP A 117 7.21 -17.07 -21.55
N ALA A 118 7.68 -16.02 -20.89
CA ALA A 118 8.73 -16.09 -19.88
C ALA A 118 8.27 -16.84 -18.60
N ALA A 119 7.02 -16.63 -18.17
CA ALA A 119 6.45 -17.38 -17.05
C ALA A 119 6.24 -18.87 -17.40
N ASP A 120 5.73 -19.16 -18.60
CA ASP A 120 5.49 -20.50 -19.09
C ASP A 120 6.80 -21.27 -19.33
N GLU A 121 7.83 -20.63 -19.91
CA GLU A 121 9.15 -21.24 -20.11
C GLU A 121 9.85 -21.52 -18.78
N TYR A 122 9.82 -20.58 -17.83
CA TYR A 122 10.49 -20.77 -16.55
C TYR A 122 9.78 -21.85 -15.70
N GLU A 123 8.45 -21.92 -15.74
CA GLU A 123 7.68 -23.04 -15.15
C GLU A 123 8.03 -24.38 -15.81
N GLN A 124 8.12 -24.45 -17.14
CA GLN A 124 8.53 -25.67 -17.84
C GLN A 124 9.97 -26.07 -17.49
N ARG A 125 10.89 -25.10 -17.35
CA ARG A 125 12.28 -25.34 -16.97
C ARG A 125 12.38 -25.92 -15.55
N LEU A 126 11.65 -25.37 -14.59
CA LEU A 126 11.57 -25.91 -13.22
C LEU A 126 10.97 -27.33 -13.20
N LYS A 127 9.92 -27.58 -13.99
CA LYS A 127 9.32 -28.92 -14.14
C LYS A 127 10.29 -29.92 -14.76
N HIS A 128 11.12 -29.51 -15.72
CA HIS A 128 12.19 -30.36 -16.28
C HIS A 128 13.27 -30.66 -15.25
N LEU A 129 13.71 -29.68 -14.46
CA LEU A 129 14.69 -29.86 -13.38
C LEU A 129 14.16 -30.76 -12.25
N VAL A 130 12.84 -30.79 -12.01
CA VAL A 130 12.22 -31.80 -11.15
C VAL A 130 12.22 -33.18 -11.83
N ALA A 131 11.82 -33.27 -13.10
CA ALA A 131 11.75 -34.55 -13.83
C ALA A 131 13.11 -35.24 -14.01
N ASN A 132 14.22 -34.49 -14.03
CA ASN A 132 15.59 -35.02 -14.10
C ASN A 132 16.28 -35.15 -12.73
N ASN A 133 15.56 -34.86 -11.62
CA ASN A 133 16.02 -34.90 -10.22
C ASN A 133 17.09 -33.86 -9.82
N THR A 134 17.28 -32.77 -10.58
CA THR A 134 18.09 -31.61 -10.14
C THR A 134 17.39 -30.81 -9.04
N LEU A 135 16.06 -30.72 -9.10
CA LEU A 135 15.19 -30.17 -8.05
C LEU A 135 14.35 -31.28 -7.41
N LYS A 136 14.09 -31.12 -6.10
CA LYS A 136 13.22 -32.01 -5.33
C LYS A 136 11.76 -31.63 -5.59
N THR A 137 10.83 -32.56 -5.35
CA THR A 137 9.39 -32.30 -5.34
C THR A 137 8.88 -32.27 -3.90
N SER A 138 7.97 -31.35 -3.55
CA SER A 138 7.19 -31.49 -2.32
C SER A 138 6.25 -32.70 -2.43
N PRO A 139 6.32 -33.67 -1.50
CA PRO A 139 5.37 -34.78 -1.45
C PRO A 139 3.96 -34.35 -0.99
N LYS A 140 3.81 -33.10 -0.52
CA LYS A 140 2.56 -32.52 -0.01
C LYS A 140 1.81 -31.71 -1.07
N THR A 141 2.52 -31.07 -2.01
CA THR A 141 1.90 -30.20 -3.03
C THR A 141 2.15 -30.64 -4.48
N GLY A 142 3.22 -31.42 -4.75
CA GLY A 142 3.65 -31.74 -6.11
C GLY A 142 4.44 -30.62 -6.82
N PHE A 143 4.70 -29.49 -6.14
CA PHE A 143 5.52 -28.39 -6.65
C PHE A 143 7.02 -28.66 -6.42
N ALA A 144 7.91 -27.95 -7.13
CA ALA A 144 9.33 -27.97 -6.79
C ALA A 144 9.56 -27.52 -5.33
N LYS A 145 10.49 -28.19 -4.66
CA LYS A 145 10.88 -27.94 -3.28
C LYS A 145 12.33 -27.49 -3.24
N PHE A 146 12.51 -26.18 -3.12
CA PHE A 146 13.81 -25.55 -2.91
C PHE A 146 14.25 -25.72 -1.44
N ASP A 147 15.55 -25.62 -1.21
CA ASP A 147 16.13 -25.77 0.12
C ASP A 147 16.05 -24.45 0.91
N LEU A 148 16.36 -23.31 0.26
CA LEU A 148 16.20 -21.98 0.84
C LEU A 148 15.63 -20.99 -0.18
N MET A 149 14.64 -20.20 0.22
CA MET A 149 14.32 -18.93 -0.46
C MET A 149 14.76 -17.74 0.39
N LEU A 150 15.45 -16.80 -0.25
CA LEU A 150 15.83 -15.50 0.30
C LEU A 150 14.84 -14.46 -0.24
N VAL A 151 14.01 -13.90 0.65
CA VAL A 151 12.80 -13.17 0.29
C VAL A 151 12.81 -11.78 0.90
N GLY A 152 12.84 -10.76 0.04
CA GLY A 152 12.61 -9.37 0.46
C GLY A 152 11.12 -9.07 0.64
N MET A 153 10.82 -7.99 1.36
CA MET A 153 9.47 -7.45 1.50
C MET A 153 9.49 -5.95 1.22
N GLY A 154 8.54 -5.43 0.43
CA GLY A 154 8.40 -3.98 0.22
C GLY A 154 7.56 -3.28 1.29
N PRO A 155 7.53 -1.93 1.28
CA PRO A 155 6.79 -1.09 2.23
C PRO A 155 5.28 -1.35 2.28
N GLU A 156 4.69 -1.94 1.22
CA GLU A 156 3.28 -2.34 1.15
C GLU A 156 3.02 -3.80 1.57
N GLY A 157 4.04 -4.53 2.04
CA GLY A 157 3.94 -5.93 2.41
C GLY A 157 3.88 -6.91 1.22
N HIS A 158 4.24 -6.46 0.00
CA HIS A 158 4.40 -7.35 -1.15
C HIS A 158 5.63 -8.26 -1.00
N VAL A 159 5.59 -9.41 -1.65
CA VAL A 159 6.65 -10.42 -1.73
C VAL A 159 6.79 -10.85 -3.18
N ALA A 160 8.03 -11.07 -3.66
CA ALA A 160 8.28 -11.31 -5.09
C ALA A 160 7.63 -10.19 -5.91
N SER A 161 6.90 -10.52 -6.98
CA SER A 161 5.95 -9.57 -7.61
C SER A 161 4.48 -9.93 -7.34
N LEU A 162 4.19 -10.54 -6.18
CA LEU A 162 2.85 -10.80 -5.66
C LEU A 162 2.34 -9.63 -4.81
N PHE A 163 1.86 -8.59 -5.48
CA PHE A 163 1.26 -7.42 -4.82
C PHE A 163 -0.12 -7.75 -4.22
N GLY A 164 -0.54 -6.99 -3.20
CA GLY A 164 -1.83 -7.18 -2.54
C GLY A 164 -3.06 -6.87 -3.40
N TRP A 165 -2.81 -6.20 -4.51
CA TRP A 165 -3.75 -5.68 -5.48
C TRP A 165 -3.96 -6.65 -6.66
N HIS A 166 -3.02 -7.59 -6.86
CA HIS A 166 -2.96 -8.47 -8.03
C HIS A 166 -3.58 -9.85 -7.81
N PHE A 167 -4.39 -10.33 -8.76
CA PHE A 167 -5.13 -11.61 -8.62
C PHE A 167 -4.22 -12.83 -8.54
N GLN A 168 -2.99 -12.72 -9.06
CA GLN A 168 -1.87 -13.65 -8.96
C GLN A 168 -1.59 -14.05 -7.50
N ARG A 169 -1.91 -13.19 -6.52
CA ARG A 169 -1.83 -13.52 -5.08
C ARG A 169 -2.84 -14.57 -4.62
N PHE A 170 -3.76 -14.99 -5.48
CA PHE A 170 -4.74 -16.06 -5.27
C PHE A 170 -4.55 -17.25 -6.22
N GLU A 171 -3.49 -17.25 -7.04
CA GLU A 171 -3.07 -18.39 -7.86
C GLU A 171 -2.78 -19.62 -6.98
N LYS A 172 -3.18 -20.79 -7.47
CA LYS A 172 -3.21 -22.08 -6.74
C LYS A 172 -2.65 -23.26 -7.54
N THR A 173 -2.52 -23.14 -8.86
CA THR A 173 -2.17 -24.26 -9.75
C THR A 173 -0.87 -24.02 -10.52
N ARG A 174 -0.65 -22.79 -11.02
CA ARG A 174 0.62 -22.41 -11.66
C ARG A 174 1.76 -22.36 -10.65
N TRP A 175 2.96 -22.72 -11.09
CA TRP A 175 4.22 -22.58 -10.35
C TRP A 175 4.79 -21.17 -10.51
N VAL A 176 4.77 -20.66 -11.75
CA VAL A 176 5.22 -19.31 -12.12
C VAL A 176 4.06 -18.60 -12.82
N THR A 177 3.88 -17.31 -12.54
CA THR A 177 2.88 -16.47 -13.19
C THR A 177 3.48 -15.10 -13.54
N PHE A 178 2.70 -14.22 -14.14
CA PHE A 178 3.16 -12.88 -14.55
C PHE A 178 2.12 -11.80 -14.22
N ILE A 179 2.59 -10.56 -14.16
CA ILE A 179 1.80 -9.33 -14.18
C ILE A 179 2.32 -8.44 -15.31
N THR A 180 1.46 -7.60 -15.86
CA THR A 180 1.79 -6.61 -16.91
C THR A 180 1.93 -5.19 -16.38
N ASP A 181 1.47 -5.00 -15.15
CA ASP A 181 1.02 -3.77 -14.54
C ASP A 181 1.38 -3.76 -13.04
N SER A 182 2.63 -4.08 -12.74
CA SER A 182 3.23 -3.82 -11.43
C SER A 182 3.09 -2.33 -11.09
N PRO A 183 2.67 -1.96 -9.85
CA PRO A 183 2.65 -0.57 -9.40
C PRO A 183 4.05 0.04 -9.26
N LYS A 184 5.11 -0.79 -9.37
CA LYS A 184 6.52 -0.37 -9.35
C LYS A 184 7.16 -0.62 -10.71
N PRO A 185 7.86 0.37 -11.30
CA PRO A 185 8.50 0.21 -12.61
C PRO A 185 9.62 -0.85 -12.57
N PRO A 186 9.99 -1.44 -13.72
CA PRO A 186 9.16 -1.53 -14.93
C PRO A 186 7.88 -2.37 -14.63
N PRO A 187 6.73 -2.06 -15.28
CA PRO A 187 5.45 -2.71 -14.96
C PRO A 187 5.36 -4.22 -15.24
N PRO A 188 5.87 -4.78 -16.35
CA PRO A 188 5.71 -6.21 -16.63
C PRO A 188 6.74 -7.06 -15.88
N ARG A 189 6.28 -8.09 -15.17
CA ARG A 189 7.12 -8.92 -14.27
C ARG A 189 6.67 -10.39 -14.23
N ILE A 190 7.63 -11.28 -14.02
CA ILE A 190 7.47 -12.72 -13.83
C ILE A 190 7.66 -13.02 -12.34
N THR A 191 6.88 -13.93 -11.76
CA THR A 191 6.95 -14.24 -10.31
C THR A 191 6.56 -15.67 -9.99
N PHE A 192 7.20 -16.26 -9.00
CA PHE A 192 6.71 -17.44 -8.30
C PHE A 192 5.33 -17.16 -7.68
N THR A 193 4.52 -18.21 -7.57
CA THR A 193 3.19 -18.18 -6.93
C THR A 193 3.28 -18.61 -5.47
N PHE A 194 2.31 -18.23 -4.62
CA PHE A 194 2.31 -18.67 -3.21
C PHE A 194 2.39 -20.21 -3.02
N PRO A 195 1.74 -21.05 -3.84
CA PRO A 195 1.96 -22.51 -3.82
C PRO A 195 3.41 -22.95 -3.99
N LEU A 196 4.19 -22.30 -4.87
CA LEU A 196 5.60 -22.61 -5.11
C LEU A 196 6.52 -22.00 -4.03
N ILE A 197 6.21 -20.79 -3.56
CA ILE A 197 6.93 -20.17 -2.44
C ILE A 197 6.78 -21.05 -1.19
N ASN A 198 5.56 -21.48 -0.90
CA ASN A 198 5.25 -22.24 0.30
C ASN A 198 5.62 -23.74 0.23
N SER A 199 6.13 -24.25 -0.88
CA SER A 199 6.75 -25.59 -0.95
C SER A 199 8.25 -25.58 -0.61
N ALA A 200 8.85 -24.42 -0.35
CA ALA A 200 10.21 -24.31 0.16
C ALA A 200 10.42 -25.07 1.48
N SER A 201 11.65 -25.55 1.68
CA SER A 201 12.09 -26.12 2.95
C SER A 201 12.29 -25.00 3.97
N GLU A 202 13.15 -24.03 3.68
CA GLU A 202 13.38 -22.83 4.51
C GLU A 202 13.06 -21.54 3.75
N ILE A 203 12.54 -20.53 4.45
CA ILE A 203 12.43 -19.16 3.95
C ILE A 203 13.08 -18.20 4.95
N ALA A 204 14.04 -17.41 4.48
CA ALA A 204 14.52 -16.22 5.17
C ALA A 204 13.82 -14.98 4.61
N MET A 205 12.92 -14.40 5.39
CA MET A 205 12.42 -13.04 5.17
C MET A 205 13.48 -12.06 5.64
N VAL A 206 13.99 -11.21 4.75
CA VAL A 206 15.04 -10.23 5.06
C VAL A 206 14.48 -8.83 4.79
N VAL A 207 14.42 -8.00 5.83
CA VAL A 207 13.81 -6.67 5.75
C VAL A 207 14.61 -5.68 6.61
N THR A 208 15.16 -4.66 5.96
CA THR A 208 15.94 -3.57 6.57
C THR A 208 15.34 -2.21 6.20
N GLY A 209 15.61 -1.19 6.99
CA GLY A 209 15.16 0.18 6.75
C GLY A 209 13.73 0.52 7.24
N GLU A 210 13.50 1.80 7.50
CA GLU A 210 12.27 2.32 8.13
C GLU A 210 11.03 2.23 7.22
N ASP A 211 11.20 2.31 5.89
CA ASP A 211 10.14 2.21 4.88
C ASP A 211 9.24 0.97 5.07
N ALA A 212 9.81 -0.14 5.57
CA ALA A 212 9.10 -1.39 5.77
C ALA A 212 8.41 -1.53 7.14
N ALA A 213 8.64 -0.60 8.08
CA ALA A 213 8.28 -0.78 9.49
C ALA A 213 6.77 -0.99 9.73
N ASP A 214 5.91 -0.25 9.03
CA ASP A 214 4.45 -0.41 9.15
C ASP A 214 3.98 -1.75 8.56
N ALA A 215 4.61 -2.23 7.48
CA ALA A 215 4.33 -3.55 6.92
C ALA A 215 4.81 -4.69 7.83
N VAL A 216 5.99 -4.56 8.45
CA VAL A 216 6.51 -5.53 9.44
C VAL A 216 5.61 -5.57 10.69
N LYS A 217 5.20 -4.39 11.20
CA LYS A 217 4.22 -4.26 12.30
C LYS A 217 2.92 -5.01 11.98
N VAL A 218 2.35 -4.80 10.79
CA VAL A 218 1.11 -5.48 10.38
C VAL A 218 1.33 -6.97 10.14
N ALA A 219 2.50 -7.36 9.61
CA ALA A 219 2.85 -8.75 9.31
C ALA A 219 2.98 -9.61 10.59
N LEU A 220 3.69 -9.10 11.60
CA LEU A 220 4.11 -9.84 12.80
C LEU A 220 3.29 -9.52 14.06
N GLY A 221 2.53 -8.41 14.07
CA GLY A 221 1.79 -7.97 15.23
C GLY A 221 0.69 -8.94 15.67
N LYS A 222 0.48 -9.06 17.00
CA LYS A 222 -0.57 -9.92 17.60
C LYS A 222 -2.02 -9.56 17.20
N HIS A 223 -2.21 -8.49 16.42
CA HIS A 223 -3.48 -8.06 15.83
C HIS A 223 -3.65 -8.53 14.38
N ALA A 224 -3.36 -9.81 14.10
CA ALA A 224 -3.72 -10.51 12.84
C ALA A 224 -5.26 -10.71 12.68
N SER A 225 -6.04 -9.78 13.23
CA SER A 225 -7.49 -9.71 13.29
C SER A 225 -8.06 -8.49 12.54
N TYR A 226 -7.21 -7.71 11.86
CA TYR A 226 -7.64 -7.05 10.62
C TYR A 226 -7.86 -8.16 9.58
N GLY A 227 -9.03 -8.18 8.93
CA GLY A 227 -9.61 -9.41 8.33
C GLY A 227 -8.88 -10.02 7.14
N TYR A 228 -7.73 -9.47 6.73
CA TYR A 228 -7.03 -9.89 5.53
C TYR A 228 -5.50 -9.80 5.65
N PRO A 229 -4.76 -10.85 5.24
CA PRO A 229 -3.30 -10.83 5.23
C PRO A 229 -2.74 -9.90 4.13
N LEU A 230 -1.66 -9.19 4.47
CA LEU A 230 -0.67 -8.71 3.50
C LEU A 230 -0.14 -9.90 2.67
N PRO A 231 0.37 -9.70 1.43
CA PRO A 231 1.00 -10.78 0.68
C PRO A 231 2.06 -11.54 1.47
N VAL A 232 2.90 -10.85 2.24
CA VAL A 232 3.89 -11.49 3.13
C VAL A 232 3.28 -12.42 4.18
N GLN A 233 2.06 -12.15 4.66
CA GLN A 233 1.35 -13.01 5.62
C GLN A 233 0.72 -14.25 4.97
N LYS A 234 0.87 -14.43 3.65
CA LYS A 234 0.63 -15.71 2.96
C LYS A 234 1.89 -16.57 2.84
N VAL A 235 3.07 -16.06 3.20
CA VAL A 235 4.32 -16.84 3.24
C VAL A 235 4.25 -17.80 4.43
N SER A 236 4.27 -19.10 4.12
CA SER A 236 4.08 -20.21 5.07
C SER A 236 4.73 -21.47 4.49
N PRO A 237 6.06 -21.61 4.59
CA PRO A 237 6.81 -22.74 4.03
C PRO A 237 6.46 -24.09 4.67
N GLU A 238 7.07 -25.16 4.15
CA GLU A 238 6.90 -26.51 4.71
C GLU A 238 7.84 -26.81 5.89
N GLY A 239 8.98 -26.12 5.99
CA GLY A 239 9.89 -26.16 7.15
C GLY A 239 9.93 -24.80 7.85
N GLY A 240 11.12 -24.23 8.05
CA GLY A 240 11.32 -22.99 8.80
C GLY A 240 10.93 -21.71 8.05
N LEU A 241 10.41 -20.75 8.80
CA LEU A 241 10.21 -19.36 8.39
C LEU A 241 10.96 -18.47 9.38
N THR A 242 12.05 -17.84 8.93
CA THR A 242 12.90 -16.98 9.78
C THR A 242 12.84 -15.55 9.24
N TRP A 243 12.61 -14.58 10.12
CA TRP A 243 12.67 -13.16 9.80
C TRP A 243 13.96 -12.55 10.36
N PHE A 244 14.71 -11.89 9.49
CA PHE A 244 15.90 -11.12 9.80
C PHE A 244 15.57 -9.63 9.62
N LEU A 245 15.59 -8.89 10.72
CA LEU A 245 15.11 -7.52 10.81
C LEU A 245 16.15 -6.61 11.47
N ASP A 246 16.24 -5.35 11.05
CA ASP A 246 16.92 -4.32 11.82
C ASP A 246 15.96 -3.53 12.75
N MET A 247 16.51 -2.61 13.55
CA MET A 247 15.73 -1.72 14.42
C MET A 247 14.90 -0.69 13.65
N ALA A 248 15.22 -0.39 12.38
CA ALA A 248 14.46 0.55 11.57
C ALA A 248 13.18 -0.10 11.03
N ALA A 249 13.29 -1.29 10.43
CA ALA A 249 12.17 -2.13 10.00
C ALA A 249 11.29 -2.65 11.15
N THR A 250 11.66 -2.38 12.41
CA THR A 250 10.88 -2.74 13.61
C THR A 250 10.50 -1.54 14.49
N SER A 251 10.74 -0.30 14.04
CA SER A 251 10.45 0.93 14.79
C SER A 251 9.00 1.03 15.29
N GLU A 252 8.07 0.52 14.48
CA GLU A 252 6.62 0.50 14.73
C GLU A 252 6.11 -0.77 15.45
N LEU A 253 6.96 -1.76 15.74
CA LEU A 253 6.58 -2.91 16.57
C LEU A 253 6.56 -2.58 18.07
N ARG A 254 5.62 -3.20 18.80
CA ARG A 254 5.63 -3.14 20.27
C ARG A 254 6.75 -4.03 20.80
N LYS A 255 7.53 -3.56 21.78
CA LYS A 255 8.64 -4.32 22.41
C LYS A 255 8.25 -5.66 23.06
N THR A 256 6.96 -5.98 23.14
CA THR A 256 6.40 -7.27 23.62
C THR A 256 6.17 -8.30 22.52
N ASP A 257 6.39 -7.93 21.26
CA ASP A 257 6.01 -8.69 20.07
C ASP A 257 7.24 -9.19 19.28
N THR A 258 8.46 -8.85 19.73
CA THR A 258 9.73 -9.17 19.08
C THR A 258 10.71 -9.87 20.04
N VAL A 259 11.53 -10.78 19.51
CA VAL A 259 12.72 -11.30 20.22
C VAL A 259 13.93 -10.49 19.78
N PHE A 260 14.41 -9.61 20.64
CA PHE A 260 15.64 -8.85 20.41
C PHE A 260 16.84 -9.79 20.52
N VAL A 261 17.48 -10.07 19.39
CA VAL A 261 18.69 -10.89 19.34
C VAL A 261 19.88 -9.97 19.56
N TYR A 262 20.12 -9.63 20.83
CA TYR A 262 21.35 -8.98 21.27
C TYR A 262 22.52 -9.94 21.08
N MET A 263 23.06 -10.00 19.86
CA MET A 263 24.40 -10.54 19.64
C MET A 263 25.39 -9.62 20.34
N LEU A 264 25.90 -10.07 21.48
CA LEU A 264 27.03 -9.47 22.18
C LEU A 264 28.28 -9.61 21.29
N PHE A 265 28.44 -8.71 20.33
CA PHE A 265 29.66 -8.52 19.54
C PHE A 265 30.77 -7.85 20.36
N HIS A 266 31.01 -8.37 21.57
CA HIS A 266 32.15 -8.12 22.42
C HIS A 266 32.59 -9.47 22.99
N SER A 267 33.78 -9.94 22.60
CA SER A 267 34.37 -11.24 22.93
C SER A 267 33.65 -12.48 22.37
N MET A 268 34.04 -12.88 21.15
CA MET A 268 34.14 -14.32 20.82
C MET A 268 35.47 -14.92 21.31
N GLU A 269 35.90 -14.54 22.51
CA GLU A 269 36.74 -15.41 23.33
C GLU A 269 35.93 -15.92 24.54
N SER A 270 35.83 -17.25 24.63
CA SER A 270 35.58 -18.04 25.85
C SER A 270 34.35 -17.74 26.73
N LYS A 271 33.40 -18.70 26.65
CA LYS A 271 32.63 -19.34 27.77
C LYS A 271 31.30 -18.75 28.26
N THR A 272 30.30 -19.63 28.17
CA THR A 272 29.20 -19.89 29.14
C THR A 272 27.97 -18.97 29.12
N ILE A 273 26.85 -19.57 28.70
CA ILE A 273 25.47 -19.07 28.84
C ILE A 273 24.94 -19.41 30.24
N LEU A 274 24.39 -18.45 31.00
CA LEU A 274 23.70 -18.78 32.27
C LEU A 274 22.72 -17.71 32.83
N GLY A 275 21.42 -17.85 32.50
CA GLY A 275 20.35 -17.79 33.52
C GLY A 275 19.54 -16.50 33.77
N ILE A 276 18.38 -16.73 34.42
CA ILE A 276 17.45 -15.79 35.11
C ILE A 276 16.64 -14.85 34.16
N LYS A 277 15.31 -14.91 34.01
CA LYS A 277 14.08 -15.03 34.87
C LYS A 277 13.52 -13.73 35.48
N ASN A 278 12.23 -13.52 35.20
CA ASN A 278 11.22 -12.71 35.90
C ASN A 278 11.42 -11.18 36.01
N LEU A 279 10.37 -10.45 35.62
CA LEU A 279 9.87 -9.27 36.36
C LEU A 279 8.37 -9.07 36.07
N GLU A 280 7.67 -8.36 36.95
CA GLU A 280 6.21 -8.49 37.13
C GLU A 280 5.37 -7.33 36.55
N THR A 281 4.05 -7.54 36.55
CA THR A 281 3.04 -6.62 36.03
C THR A 281 2.83 -5.37 36.90
N ARG A 282 2.60 -4.22 36.25
CA ARG A 282 1.81 -3.11 36.80
C ARG A 282 0.87 -2.57 35.72
N GLY A 283 -0.36 -2.24 36.12
CA GLY A 283 -1.46 -1.95 35.19
C GLY A 283 -1.50 -0.51 34.66
N GLN A 284 -2.26 -0.32 33.58
CA GLN A 284 -2.66 0.99 33.05
C GLN A 284 -4.17 1.21 33.23
N PRO A 285 -4.65 2.46 33.40
CA PRO A 285 -6.06 2.79 33.46
C PRO A 285 -6.73 2.69 32.06
N PRO A 286 -8.05 2.49 31.98
CA PRO A 286 -8.75 2.31 30.71
C PRO A 286 -8.92 3.64 29.95
N LEU A 287 -8.41 3.68 28.72
CA LEU A 287 -8.80 4.69 27.71
C LEU A 287 -10.25 4.44 27.28
N ARG A 288 -11.11 5.45 27.44
CA ARG A 288 -12.50 5.41 26.96
C ARG A 288 -12.54 5.70 25.46
N THR A 289 -12.82 4.69 24.63
CA THR A 289 -13.24 4.90 23.25
C THR A 289 -14.68 5.39 23.20
N LEU A 290 -14.86 6.65 22.80
CA LEU A 290 -16.13 7.18 22.31
C LEU A 290 -16.05 7.23 20.78
N THR A 291 -16.89 6.44 20.11
CA THR A 291 -16.98 6.42 18.65
C THR A 291 -18.43 6.22 18.26
N THR A 292 -19.22 7.28 18.40
CA THR A 292 -20.52 7.40 17.74
C THR A 292 -20.28 7.56 16.25
N MET A 293 -20.63 6.55 15.46
CA MET A 293 -20.57 6.67 13.99
C MET A 293 -21.52 7.76 13.52
N ALA A 294 -21.10 8.49 12.47
CA ALA A 294 -21.95 9.45 11.78
C ALA A 294 -23.26 8.78 11.30
N PRO A 295 -24.42 9.47 11.32
CA PRO A 295 -25.62 9.00 10.64
C PRO A 295 -25.36 8.82 9.15
N LEU A 296 -25.28 7.56 8.73
CA LEU A 296 -25.14 7.15 7.34
C LEU A 296 -26.50 7.18 6.65
N ASN A 297 -26.64 8.03 5.63
CA ASN A 297 -27.79 8.12 4.75
C ASN A 297 -27.41 7.61 3.35
N ILE A 298 -28.30 6.87 2.68
CA ILE A 298 -28.06 6.29 1.35
C ILE A 298 -29.27 6.55 0.47
N GLN A 299 -29.10 7.43 -0.53
CA GLN A 299 -30.10 7.75 -1.53
C GLN A 299 -29.78 6.97 -2.81
N LYS A 300 -30.49 5.84 -3.04
CA LYS A 300 -30.52 5.16 -4.34
C LYS A 300 -31.55 5.84 -5.24
N LEU A 301 -31.13 6.30 -6.41
CA LEU A 301 -31.91 7.11 -7.35
C LEU A 301 -31.87 6.46 -8.74
N GLN A 302 -32.86 6.74 -9.60
CA GLN A 302 -33.04 5.94 -10.82
C GLN A 302 -31.91 6.14 -11.85
N THR A 303 -31.44 7.37 -12.02
CA THR A 303 -30.40 7.75 -12.99
C THR A 303 -29.51 8.84 -12.43
N GLU A 304 -28.38 9.08 -13.08
CA GLU A 304 -27.48 10.21 -12.82
C GLU A 304 -28.22 11.57 -12.79
N GLU A 305 -29.16 11.84 -13.70
CA GLU A 305 -30.01 13.06 -13.66
C GLU A 305 -30.84 13.18 -12.37
N HIS A 306 -31.32 12.06 -11.81
CA HIS A 306 -31.99 12.08 -10.51
C HIS A 306 -31.01 12.34 -9.36
N VAL A 307 -29.77 11.84 -9.44
CA VAL A 307 -28.68 12.17 -8.51
C VAL A 307 -28.40 13.67 -8.54
N ALA A 308 -28.22 14.27 -9.72
CA ALA A 308 -27.98 15.69 -9.89
C ALA A 308 -29.10 16.56 -9.28
N VAL A 309 -30.38 16.22 -9.52
CA VAL A 309 -31.54 16.93 -8.95
C VAL A 309 -31.60 16.81 -7.42
N ALA A 310 -31.38 15.61 -6.86
CA ALA A 310 -31.40 15.40 -5.42
C ALA A 310 -30.22 16.08 -4.70
N LEU A 311 -29.03 16.04 -5.32
CA LEU A 311 -27.82 16.68 -4.82
C LEU A 311 -27.97 18.21 -4.81
N ALA A 312 -28.49 18.81 -5.88
CA ALA A 312 -28.75 20.25 -5.95
C ALA A 312 -29.68 20.72 -4.82
N LYS A 313 -30.72 19.95 -4.49
CA LYS A 313 -31.60 20.27 -3.35
C LYS A 313 -30.86 20.18 -2.01
N TYR A 314 -30.10 19.11 -1.78
CA TYR A 314 -29.35 18.92 -0.53
C TYR A 314 -28.29 20.03 -0.33
N ILE A 315 -27.60 20.41 -1.40
CA ILE A 315 -26.64 21.53 -1.39
C ILE A 315 -27.35 22.86 -1.05
N ALA A 316 -28.52 23.14 -1.63
CA ALA A 316 -29.29 24.35 -1.34
C ALA A 316 -29.79 24.39 0.11
N ASP A 317 -30.34 23.28 0.62
CA ASP A 317 -30.79 23.13 2.00
C ASP A 317 -29.64 23.37 3.00
N LEU A 318 -28.47 22.78 2.74
CA LEU A 318 -27.26 22.97 3.56
C LEU A 318 -26.71 24.40 3.46
N SER A 319 -26.70 24.99 2.26
CA SER A 319 -26.28 26.38 2.08
C SER A 319 -27.11 27.33 2.93
N ALA A 320 -28.45 27.17 2.94
CA ALA A 320 -29.32 27.98 3.79
C ALA A 320 -29.03 27.76 5.28
N LYS A 321 -28.96 26.50 5.72
CA LYS A 321 -28.66 26.09 7.11
C LYS A 321 -27.37 26.71 7.65
N PHE A 322 -26.27 26.64 6.89
CA PHE A 322 -24.96 27.10 7.39
C PHE A 322 -24.76 28.62 7.26
N ILE A 323 -25.36 29.27 6.24
CA ILE A 323 -25.37 30.74 6.14
C ILE A 323 -26.20 31.35 7.27
N ASP A 324 -27.36 30.79 7.62
CA ASP A 324 -28.17 31.26 8.77
C ASP A 324 -27.41 31.08 10.09
N ALA A 325 -26.84 29.89 10.33
CA ALA A 325 -26.14 29.60 11.59
C ALA A 325 -24.83 30.38 11.79
N HIS A 326 -24.09 30.69 10.71
CA HIS A 326 -22.69 31.13 10.80
C HIS A 326 -22.26 32.23 9.81
N GLY A 327 -23.15 32.68 8.91
CA GLY A 327 -22.88 33.76 7.96
C GLY A 327 -22.05 33.39 6.71
N SER A 328 -21.62 32.13 6.58
CA SER A 328 -20.88 31.59 5.44
C SER A 328 -21.15 30.10 5.23
N PHE A 329 -20.86 29.60 4.03
CA PHE A 329 -20.93 28.17 3.70
C PHE A 329 -19.65 27.72 3.01
N SER A 330 -18.86 26.90 3.71
CA SER A 330 -17.59 26.39 3.18
C SER A 330 -17.75 25.03 2.51
N VAL A 331 -17.47 24.98 1.21
CA VAL A 331 -17.68 23.82 0.33
C VAL A 331 -16.36 23.35 -0.25
N VAL A 332 -16.06 22.06 -0.11
CA VAL A 332 -14.88 21.41 -0.70
C VAL A 332 -15.31 20.56 -1.90
N LEU A 333 -14.64 20.72 -3.04
CA LEU A 333 -14.92 20.02 -4.30
C LEU A 333 -13.86 18.95 -4.60
N SER A 334 -14.30 17.74 -4.93
CA SER A 334 -13.50 16.74 -5.66
C SER A 334 -13.60 16.98 -7.17
N GLY A 335 -12.63 16.48 -7.94
CA GLY A 335 -12.74 16.41 -9.41
C GLY A 335 -13.59 15.23 -9.91
N GLY A 336 -13.55 15.02 -11.23
CA GLY A 336 -14.23 13.91 -11.91
C GLY A 336 -15.71 14.20 -12.25
N THR A 337 -16.47 13.15 -12.51
CA THR A 337 -17.89 13.22 -12.93
C THR A 337 -18.80 13.94 -11.94
N LEU A 338 -18.42 14.00 -10.66
CA LEU A 338 -19.06 14.82 -9.62
C LEU A 338 -19.38 16.24 -10.12
N ILE A 339 -18.46 16.89 -10.84
CA ILE A 339 -18.64 18.28 -11.27
C ILE A 339 -19.82 18.44 -12.25
N ASP A 340 -20.11 17.44 -13.10
CA ASP A 340 -21.26 17.52 -13.99
C ASP A 340 -22.59 17.37 -13.25
N THR A 341 -22.63 16.55 -12.18
CA THR A 341 -23.82 16.42 -11.31
C THR A 341 -24.24 17.75 -10.66
N LEU A 342 -23.35 18.75 -10.62
CA LEU A 342 -23.66 20.11 -10.14
C LEU A 342 -24.47 20.95 -11.14
N ARG A 343 -24.66 20.52 -12.39
CA ARG A 343 -25.43 21.26 -13.41
C ARG A 343 -26.83 21.68 -12.94
N LYS A 344 -27.43 20.93 -12.01
CA LYS A 344 -28.75 21.24 -11.43
C LYS A 344 -28.74 22.31 -10.34
N VAL A 345 -27.62 22.58 -9.67
CA VAL A 345 -27.55 23.68 -8.68
C VAL A 345 -27.40 25.05 -9.34
N VAL A 346 -27.01 25.08 -10.62
CA VAL A 346 -26.93 26.30 -11.45
C VAL A 346 -28.17 26.52 -12.34
N GLU A 347 -29.17 25.64 -12.25
CA GLU A 347 -30.49 25.83 -12.85
C GLU A 347 -31.45 26.54 -11.84
N PRO A 348 -32.52 27.21 -12.31
CA PRO A 348 -33.61 27.67 -11.46
C PRO A 348 -34.33 26.48 -10.78
N PRO A 349 -34.77 26.59 -9.51
CA PRO A 349 -34.77 27.81 -8.69
C PRO A 349 -33.41 28.12 -8.03
N TYR A 350 -32.52 27.13 -7.88
CA TYR A 350 -31.37 27.18 -6.98
C TYR A 350 -30.39 28.33 -7.28
N VAL A 351 -30.09 28.57 -8.55
CA VAL A 351 -29.23 29.69 -8.98
C VAL A 351 -29.72 31.06 -8.50
N ASN A 352 -31.04 31.21 -8.31
CA ASN A 352 -31.69 32.46 -7.87
C ASN A 352 -31.98 32.50 -6.36
N SER A 353 -31.93 31.36 -5.65
CA SER A 353 -32.29 31.26 -4.23
C SER A 353 -31.10 31.09 -3.28
N ILE A 354 -29.91 30.76 -3.80
CA ILE A 354 -28.68 30.59 -3.03
C ILE A 354 -27.93 31.93 -2.95
N ASP A 355 -27.50 32.34 -1.74
CA ASP A 355 -26.61 33.49 -1.57
C ASP A 355 -25.14 33.08 -1.84
N TRP A 356 -24.80 33.03 -3.12
CA TRP A 356 -23.46 32.73 -3.63
C TRP A 356 -22.36 33.65 -3.07
N SER A 357 -22.70 34.85 -2.56
CA SER A 357 -21.72 35.76 -1.95
C SER A 357 -21.10 35.23 -0.66
N LYS A 358 -21.75 34.24 -0.03
CA LYS A 358 -21.37 33.62 1.25
C LYS A 358 -20.65 32.28 1.10
N TRP A 359 -20.57 31.76 -0.12
CA TRP A 359 -19.88 30.51 -0.42
C TRP A 359 -18.37 30.71 -0.36
N LEU A 360 -17.65 29.74 0.17
CA LEU A 360 -16.19 29.64 0.17
C LEU A 360 -15.81 28.29 -0.47
N ILE A 361 -15.09 28.32 -1.59
CA ILE A 361 -14.79 27.13 -2.41
C ILE A 361 -13.35 26.65 -2.19
N PHE A 362 -13.21 25.36 -1.91
CA PHE A 362 -11.93 24.66 -1.71
C PHE A 362 -11.87 23.39 -2.56
N PHE A 363 -10.68 22.80 -2.68
CA PHE A 363 -10.43 21.59 -3.47
C PHE A 363 -9.91 20.47 -2.57
N LEU A 364 -10.47 19.27 -2.74
CA LEU A 364 -10.22 18.08 -1.92
C LEU A 364 -8.87 17.43 -2.27
N ASP A 365 -8.58 17.38 -3.56
CA ASP A 365 -7.30 17.01 -4.16
C ASP A 365 -7.07 17.85 -5.43
N GLU A 366 -5.83 17.91 -5.91
CA GLU A 366 -5.51 18.51 -7.19
C GLU A 366 -4.27 17.85 -7.82
N ARG A 367 -4.23 17.90 -9.14
CA ARG A 367 -3.17 17.41 -10.01
C ARG A 367 -2.14 18.52 -10.14
N VAL A 368 -0.84 18.23 -9.99
CA VAL A 368 0.19 19.28 -9.98
C VAL A 368 0.52 19.69 -11.42
N VAL A 369 -0.39 20.47 -12.00
CA VAL A 369 -0.41 20.98 -13.37
C VAL A 369 -0.84 22.47 -13.37
N PRO A 370 -0.69 23.21 -14.49
CA PRO A 370 -1.23 24.56 -14.62
C PRO A 370 -2.76 24.65 -14.44
N LEU A 371 -3.25 25.81 -14.01
CA LEU A 371 -4.68 26.05 -13.75
C LEU A 371 -5.57 26.03 -15.00
N ASP A 372 -4.99 26.12 -16.20
CA ASP A 372 -5.66 25.99 -17.49
C ASP A 372 -5.55 24.58 -18.11
N HIS A 373 -4.82 23.66 -17.48
CA HIS A 373 -4.59 22.29 -17.96
C HIS A 373 -5.87 21.43 -17.91
N PRO A 374 -6.14 20.56 -18.90
CA PRO A 374 -7.38 19.75 -18.94
C PRO A 374 -7.55 18.80 -17.74
N ASP A 375 -6.46 18.30 -17.15
CA ASP A 375 -6.51 17.43 -15.96
C ASP A 375 -6.70 18.17 -14.62
N CYS A 376 -6.85 19.50 -14.63
CA CYS A 376 -6.96 20.33 -13.43
C CYS A 376 -8.40 20.30 -12.86
N ASN A 377 -8.54 19.92 -11.59
CA ASN A 377 -9.82 19.90 -10.88
C ASN A 377 -10.42 21.31 -10.74
N TYR A 378 -9.59 22.35 -10.52
CA TYR A 378 -10.04 23.74 -10.56
C TYR A 378 -10.61 24.12 -11.93
N LYS A 379 -9.92 23.77 -13.02
CA LYS A 379 -10.39 24.09 -14.38
C LYS A 379 -11.72 23.40 -14.69
N LEU A 380 -11.82 22.12 -14.34
CA LEU A 380 -13.04 21.32 -14.48
C LEU A 380 -14.20 21.95 -13.69
N ALA A 381 -13.97 22.31 -12.42
CA ALA A 381 -14.96 23.00 -11.59
C ALA A 381 -15.33 24.38 -12.13
N TYR A 382 -14.39 25.11 -12.73
CA TYR A 382 -14.64 26.43 -13.32
C TYR A 382 -15.54 26.34 -14.56
N ASP A 383 -15.19 25.51 -15.54
CA ASP A 383 -15.97 25.28 -16.76
C ASP A 383 -17.34 24.64 -16.45
N GLY A 384 -17.37 23.70 -15.50
CA GLY A 384 -18.56 22.93 -15.13
C GLY A 384 -19.55 23.68 -14.24
N PHE A 385 -19.07 24.48 -13.29
CA PHE A 385 -19.87 25.04 -12.20
C PHE A 385 -19.59 26.52 -11.91
N LEU A 386 -18.35 26.88 -11.53
CA LEU A 386 -18.07 28.20 -10.91
C LEU A 386 -18.31 29.38 -11.86
N SER A 387 -18.03 29.23 -13.16
CA SER A 387 -18.30 30.26 -14.18
C SER A 387 -19.79 30.56 -14.40
N LYS A 388 -20.70 29.76 -13.82
CA LYS A 388 -22.15 29.85 -13.99
C LYS A 388 -22.87 30.45 -12.78
N VAL A 389 -22.15 30.81 -11.72
CA VAL A 389 -22.70 31.33 -10.45
C VAL A 389 -21.91 32.55 -9.95
N PRO A 390 -22.57 33.55 -9.32
CA PRO A 390 -21.91 34.76 -8.83
C PRO A 390 -21.18 34.56 -7.48
N ILE A 391 -20.28 33.57 -7.41
CA ILE A 391 -19.36 33.39 -6.29
C ILE A 391 -18.19 34.38 -6.47
N PRO A 392 -17.83 35.22 -5.48
CA PRO A 392 -16.69 36.13 -5.59
C PRO A 392 -15.37 35.38 -5.76
N GLU A 393 -14.49 35.83 -6.67
CA GLU A 393 -13.16 35.21 -6.89
C GLU A 393 -12.33 35.14 -5.60
N SER A 394 -12.47 36.14 -4.72
CA SER A 394 -11.82 36.19 -3.39
C SER A 394 -12.18 35.03 -2.46
N ASN A 395 -13.27 34.32 -2.76
CA ASN A 395 -13.80 33.22 -1.98
C ASN A 395 -13.43 31.84 -2.57
N ILE A 396 -12.73 31.81 -3.71
CA ILE A 396 -12.33 30.57 -4.38
C ILE A 396 -10.84 30.35 -4.09
N TYR A 397 -10.51 29.20 -3.48
CA TYR A 397 -9.16 28.88 -3.01
C TYR A 397 -8.56 27.71 -3.81
N PRO A 398 -8.16 27.94 -5.08
CA PRO A 398 -7.50 26.91 -5.90
C PRO A 398 -6.15 26.52 -5.32
N ILE A 399 -5.75 25.28 -5.54
CA ILE A 399 -4.39 24.82 -5.23
C ILE A 399 -3.40 25.51 -6.17
N LYS A 400 -2.23 25.89 -5.65
CA LYS A 400 -1.32 26.81 -6.33
C LYS A 400 -0.42 26.09 -7.34
N GLU A 401 -0.51 26.51 -8.60
CA GLU A 401 0.33 26.00 -9.69
C GLU A 401 1.82 26.37 -9.57
N ARG A 402 2.66 25.70 -10.37
CA ARG A 402 4.13 25.93 -10.50
C ARG A 402 4.94 25.71 -9.21
N LEU A 403 4.43 24.87 -8.32
CA LEU A 403 5.11 24.37 -7.14
C LEU A 403 5.43 22.87 -7.31
N SER A 404 6.34 22.32 -6.50
CA SER A 404 6.44 20.86 -6.37
C SER A 404 5.20 20.32 -5.63
N PRO A 405 4.90 19.01 -5.69
CA PRO A 405 3.81 18.43 -4.92
C PRO A 405 3.93 18.65 -3.41
N GLU A 406 5.17 18.68 -2.89
CA GLU A 406 5.45 18.94 -1.48
C GLU A 406 5.20 20.41 -1.13
N ASP A 407 5.78 21.34 -1.90
CA ASP A 407 5.58 22.78 -1.72
C ASP A 407 4.10 23.18 -1.85
N ALA A 408 3.36 22.55 -2.77
CA ALA A 408 1.94 22.79 -2.98
C ALA A 408 1.09 22.27 -1.81
N ALA A 409 1.44 21.12 -1.24
CA ALA A 409 0.77 20.59 -0.05
C ALA A 409 1.02 21.49 1.18
N ASP A 410 2.27 21.92 1.40
CA ASP A 410 2.59 22.82 2.52
C ASP A 410 2.01 24.22 2.34
N GLU A 411 2.05 24.81 1.15
CA GLU A 411 1.41 26.11 0.90
C GLU A 411 -0.10 26.04 1.17
N TYR A 412 -0.78 25.00 0.66
CA TYR A 412 -2.22 24.85 0.85
C TYR A 412 -2.59 24.55 2.31
N GLU A 413 -1.81 23.72 3.02
CA GLU A 413 -1.97 23.48 4.45
C GLU A 413 -1.81 24.78 5.27
N GLN A 414 -0.77 25.57 5.00
CA GLN A 414 -0.57 26.85 5.69
C GLN A 414 -1.66 27.86 5.33
N ARG A 415 -2.15 27.86 4.09
CA ARG A 415 -3.29 28.71 3.68
C ARG A 415 -4.55 28.38 4.47
N LEU A 416 -4.88 27.09 4.63
CA LEU A 416 -6.00 26.64 5.47
C LEU A 416 -5.81 26.99 6.94
N LYS A 417 -4.60 26.83 7.49
CA LYS A 417 -4.28 27.22 8.88
C LYS A 417 -4.46 28.73 9.10
N ASN A 418 -4.06 29.57 8.14
CA ASN A 418 -4.28 31.01 8.19
C ASN A 418 -5.78 31.37 8.14
N LEU A 419 -6.58 30.66 7.34
CA LEU A 419 -8.03 30.81 7.29
C LEU A 419 -8.74 30.34 8.57
N VAL A 420 -8.17 29.40 9.33
CA VAL A 420 -8.65 29.06 10.68
C VAL A 420 -8.22 30.14 11.70
N ALA A 421 -6.98 30.62 11.62
CA ALA A 421 -6.45 31.63 12.55
C ALA A 421 -7.18 32.99 12.45
N ASN A 422 -7.56 33.41 11.24
CA ASN A 422 -8.35 34.63 11.01
C ASN A 422 -9.88 34.42 11.21
N LYS A 423 -10.32 33.18 11.48
CA LYS A 423 -11.72 32.76 11.67
C LYS A 423 -12.61 32.76 10.42
N THR A 424 -12.04 32.76 9.21
CA THR A 424 -12.79 32.50 7.96
C THR A 424 -13.26 31.04 7.88
N LEU A 425 -12.46 30.10 8.39
CA LEU A 425 -12.80 28.70 8.61
C LEU A 425 -12.91 28.40 10.12
N LYS A 426 -13.73 27.40 10.45
CA LYS A 426 -13.94 26.91 11.82
C LYS A 426 -12.84 25.91 12.18
N THR A 427 -12.52 25.76 13.47
CA THR A 427 -11.72 24.62 13.95
C THR A 427 -12.63 23.48 14.38
N SER A 428 -12.30 22.24 14.06
CA SER A 428 -12.91 21.07 14.68
C SER A 428 -12.50 20.97 16.17
N PRO A 429 -13.45 20.73 17.09
CA PRO A 429 -13.15 20.43 18.49
C PRO A 429 -12.70 18.98 18.73
N ILE A 430 -12.75 18.11 17.71
CA ILE A 430 -12.41 16.68 17.79
C ILE A 430 -11.01 16.41 17.22
N THR A 431 -10.69 16.96 16.04
CA THR A 431 -9.40 16.77 15.37
C THR A 431 -8.45 17.95 15.54
N GLY A 432 -8.97 19.16 15.78
CA GLY A 432 -8.19 20.41 15.75
C GLY A 432 -7.90 20.97 14.35
N PHE A 433 -8.49 20.37 13.30
CA PHE A 433 -8.25 20.75 11.89
C PHE A 433 -9.32 21.75 11.39
N ALA A 434 -9.17 22.26 10.16
CA ALA A 434 -10.18 23.12 9.54
C ALA A 434 -11.50 22.36 9.28
N LYS A 435 -12.55 22.74 10.00
CA LYS A 435 -13.89 22.18 9.89
C LYS A 435 -14.69 22.89 8.80
N PHE A 436 -14.87 22.20 7.67
CA PHE A 436 -15.72 22.63 6.57
C PHE A 436 -17.20 22.31 6.81
N ASP A 437 -18.08 22.99 6.10
CA ASP A 437 -19.53 22.81 6.23
C ASP A 437 -20.05 21.66 5.35
N LEU A 438 -19.55 21.56 4.11
CA LEU A 438 -19.82 20.44 3.20
C LEU A 438 -18.57 20.03 2.41
N MET A 439 -18.31 18.73 2.29
CA MET A 439 -17.44 18.20 1.23
C MET A 439 -18.26 17.42 0.21
N LEU A 440 -18.03 17.70 -1.07
CA LEU A 440 -18.57 16.97 -2.21
C LEU A 440 -17.48 16.03 -2.74
N VAL A 441 -17.71 14.73 -2.60
CA VAL A 441 -16.66 13.71 -2.69
C VAL A 441 -17.05 12.65 -3.72
N GLY A 442 -16.27 12.57 -4.81
CA GLY A 442 -16.33 11.45 -5.74
C GLY A 442 -15.59 10.22 -5.21
N MET A 443 -15.87 9.06 -5.79
CA MET A 443 -15.18 7.80 -5.48
C MET A 443 -14.74 7.11 -6.78
N GLY A 444 -13.52 6.58 -6.82
CA GLY A 444 -13.04 5.79 -7.95
C GLY A 444 -13.53 4.33 -7.94
N PRO A 445 -13.37 3.60 -9.08
CA PRO A 445 -13.66 2.15 -9.19
C PRO A 445 -12.82 1.28 -8.22
N ASP A 446 -11.68 1.79 -7.76
CA ASP A 446 -10.78 1.20 -6.78
C ASP A 446 -11.08 1.67 -5.33
N GLY A 447 -12.20 2.37 -5.11
CA GLY A 447 -12.64 2.84 -3.80
C GLY A 447 -11.82 3.98 -3.19
N HIS A 448 -10.92 4.60 -3.97
CA HIS A 448 -10.20 5.79 -3.54
C HIS A 448 -11.12 7.01 -3.42
N VAL A 449 -10.70 7.95 -2.59
CA VAL A 449 -11.32 9.26 -2.34
C VAL A 449 -10.22 10.30 -2.37
N ALA A 450 -10.51 11.50 -2.89
CA ALA A 450 -9.49 12.53 -3.13
C ALA A 450 -8.34 11.94 -3.98
N SER A 451 -7.08 12.11 -3.57
CA SER A 451 -5.98 11.25 -4.02
C SER A 451 -5.41 10.36 -2.89
N LEU A 452 -6.24 10.01 -1.90
CA LEU A 452 -5.95 8.98 -0.90
C LEU A 452 -6.22 7.58 -1.49
N PHE A 453 -5.29 7.10 -2.31
CA PHE A 453 -5.42 5.81 -2.97
C PHE A 453 -5.43 4.63 -2.02
N CYS A 454 -6.01 3.52 -2.51
CA CYS A 454 -6.26 2.30 -1.74
C CYS A 454 -5.00 1.72 -1.07
N TRP A 455 -3.82 1.99 -1.62
CA TRP A 455 -2.54 1.40 -1.20
C TRP A 455 -1.42 2.42 -0.91
N HIS A 456 -1.68 3.72 -1.04
CA HIS A 456 -0.71 4.79 -0.73
C HIS A 456 -0.65 5.11 0.77
N PHE A 457 0.55 5.36 1.31
CA PHE A 457 0.76 5.53 2.76
C PHE A 457 0.11 6.80 3.32
N GLN A 458 -0.11 7.80 2.47
CA GLN A 458 -0.85 9.04 2.71
C GLN A 458 -2.25 8.77 3.28
N ARG A 459 -2.85 7.61 2.98
CA ARG A 459 -4.14 7.16 3.55
C ARG A 459 -4.07 6.81 5.05
N PHE A 460 -2.87 6.80 5.64
CA PHE A 460 -2.60 6.58 7.07
C PHE A 460 -2.06 7.83 7.79
N GLU A 461 -1.87 8.94 7.08
CA GLU A 461 -1.47 10.25 7.63
C GLU A 461 -2.49 10.74 8.68
N LYS A 462 -1.97 11.30 9.78
CA LYS A 462 -2.70 11.66 11.01
C LYS A 462 -2.33 13.04 11.56
N LYS A 463 -1.26 13.65 11.07
CA LYS A 463 -0.65 14.89 11.58
C LYS A 463 -0.83 16.05 10.59
N ARG A 464 -0.51 15.83 9.30
CA ARG A 464 -0.71 16.84 8.24
C ARG A 464 -2.19 16.99 7.91
N TRP A 465 -2.60 18.20 7.55
CA TRP A 465 -3.90 18.55 6.99
C TRP A 465 -3.94 18.22 5.48
N VAL A 466 -2.84 18.51 4.78
CA VAL A 466 -2.66 18.26 3.34
C VAL A 466 -1.37 17.46 3.14
N THR A 467 -1.39 16.49 2.24
CA THR A 467 -0.22 15.68 1.88
C THR A 467 -0.16 15.48 0.36
N PHE A 468 0.88 14.82 -0.14
CA PHE A 468 1.14 14.68 -1.57
C PHE A 468 1.56 13.26 -1.96
N ILE A 469 1.39 12.94 -3.23
CA ILE A 469 1.94 11.76 -3.92
C ILE A 469 2.65 12.23 -5.20
N THR A 470 3.73 11.56 -5.58
CA THR A 470 4.45 11.80 -6.85
C THR A 470 4.07 10.76 -7.92
N ASP A 471 3.44 9.67 -7.50
CA ASP A 471 3.25 8.40 -8.17
C ASP A 471 1.80 7.91 -8.04
N SER A 472 0.82 8.78 -8.32
CA SER A 472 -0.58 8.36 -8.49
C SER A 472 -0.68 7.25 -9.56
N PRO A 473 -1.39 6.13 -9.28
CA PRO A 473 -1.61 5.06 -10.26
C PRO A 473 -2.53 5.48 -11.42
N LYS A 474 -3.07 6.72 -11.36
CA LYS A 474 -3.87 7.33 -12.43
C LYS A 474 -3.22 8.65 -12.85
N PRO A 475 -3.01 8.91 -14.15
CA PRO A 475 -2.35 10.12 -14.61
C PRO A 475 -3.14 11.40 -14.26
N PRO A 476 -2.49 12.57 -14.25
CA PRO A 476 -1.05 12.74 -14.09
C PRO A 476 -0.58 12.20 -12.71
N PRO A 477 0.65 11.63 -12.61
CA PRO A 477 1.14 11.03 -11.36
C PRO A 477 1.27 11.98 -10.16
N PRO A 478 1.78 13.22 -10.27
CA PRO A 478 1.99 14.07 -9.11
C PRO A 478 0.71 14.81 -8.69
N ARG A 479 0.33 14.69 -7.42
CA ARG A 479 -0.93 15.21 -6.87
C ARG A 479 -0.79 15.64 -5.40
N ILE A 480 -1.64 16.55 -4.96
CA ILE A 480 -1.83 16.85 -3.52
C ILE A 480 -3.26 16.51 -3.09
N THR A 481 -3.45 16.20 -1.81
CA THR A 481 -4.71 15.69 -1.27
C THR A 481 -4.91 16.05 0.20
N PHE A 482 -6.15 16.32 0.58
CA PHE A 482 -6.56 16.32 1.99
C PHE A 482 -6.31 14.94 2.62
N THR A 483 -5.98 14.94 3.91
CA THR A 483 -5.78 13.74 4.72
C THR A 483 -7.09 13.32 5.42
N PHE A 484 -7.24 12.05 5.83
CA PHE A 484 -8.48 11.63 6.50
C PHE A 484 -8.85 12.43 7.77
N PRO A 485 -7.93 12.87 8.64
CA PRO A 485 -8.28 13.75 9.75
C PRO A 485 -8.86 15.11 9.32
N LEU A 486 -8.46 15.64 8.14
CA LEU A 486 -9.07 16.84 7.57
C LEU A 486 -10.44 16.54 6.97
N ILE A 487 -10.54 15.50 6.11
CA ILE A 487 -11.79 15.07 5.47
C ILE A 487 -12.86 14.78 6.53
N ASN A 488 -12.52 13.97 7.53
CA ASN A 488 -13.45 13.56 8.58
C ASN A 488 -13.78 14.68 9.59
N SER A 489 -13.14 15.84 9.52
CA SER A 489 -13.52 17.00 10.33
C SER A 489 -14.74 17.76 9.79
N ALA A 490 -15.19 17.43 8.57
CA ALA A 490 -16.34 18.05 7.93
C ALA A 490 -17.64 17.91 8.74
N SER A 491 -18.52 18.90 8.58
CA SER A 491 -19.87 18.89 9.16
C SER A 491 -20.83 18.01 8.38
N GLU A 492 -20.72 17.99 7.05
CA GLU A 492 -21.49 17.12 6.14
C GLU A 492 -20.55 16.61 5.03
N ILE A 493 -20.75 15.37 4.59
CA ILE A 493 -20.11 14.85 3.37
C ILE A 493 -21.18 14.24 2.46
N ALA A 494 -21.22 14.71 1.21
CA ALA A 494 -21.93 14.05 0.13
C ALA A 494 -20.95 13.16 -0.65
N MET A 495 -21.08 11.85 -0.50
CA MET A 495 -20.46 10.89 -1.41
C MET A 495 -21.35 10.80 -2.66
N VAL A 496 -20.83 11.20 -3.82
CA VAL A 496 -21.58 11.19 -5.09
C VAL A 496 -20.92 10.21 -6.04
N VAL A 497 -21.65 9.16 -6.41
CA VAL A 497 -21.13 8.07 -7.24
C VAL A 497 -22.19 7.61 -8.23
N THR A 498 -21.84 7.67 -9.51
CA THR A 498 -22.75 7.40 -10.65
C THR A 498 -22.01 6.60 -11.72
N GLY A 499 -22.75 5.81 -12.50
CA GLY A 499 -22.20 4.93 -13.54
C GLY A 499 -21.68 3.58 -13.03
N GLU A 500 -21.62 2.60 -13.94
CA GLU A 500 -21.32 1.20 -13.60
C GLU A 500 -19.87 0.94 -13.11
N ASP A 501 -18.90 1.75 -13.54
CA ASP A 501 -17.47 1.63 -13.17
C ASP A 501 -17.26 1.49 -11.65
N ALA A 502 -18.07 2.21 -10.86
CA ALA A 502 -17.92 2.26 -9.41
C ALA A 502 -18.74 1.18 -8.66
N ALA A 503 -19.56 0.39 -9.35
CA ALA A 503 -20.56 -0.48 -8.72
C ALA A 503 -19.96 -1.53 -7.78
N ASP A 504 -18.83 -2.14 -8.14
CA ASP A 504 -18.12 -3.10 -7.27
C ASP A 504 -17.54 -2.41 -6.01
N ALA A 505 -16.99 -1.20 -6.15
CA ALA A 505 -16.52 -0.41 -5.02
C ALA A 505 -17.68 0.04 -4.10
N VAL A 506 -18.85 0.39 -4.64
CA VAL A 506 -20.06 0.71 -3.86
C VAL A 506 -20.59 -0.54 -3.13
N LYS A 507 -20.62 -1.70 -3.79
CA LYS A 507 -20.94 -3.01 -3.20
C LYS A 507 -20.00 -3.38 -2.05
N VAL A 508 -18.70 -3.13 -2.19
CA VAL A 508 -17.72 -3.35 -1.11
C VAL A 508 -17.86 -2.28 -0.01
N ALA A 509 -18.15 -1.03 -0.34
CA ALA A 509 -18.26 0.05 0.64
C ALA A 509 -19.52 -0.03 1.53
N LEU A 510 -20.67 -0.41 0.94
CA LEU A 510 -21.99 -0.33 1.57
C LEU A 510 -22.70 -1.69 1.73
N GLY A 511 -22.23 -2.75 1.08
CA GLY A 511 -22.87 -4.06 1.11
C GLY A 511 -22.66 -4.83 2.42
N LYS A 512 -23.33 -5.98 2.57
CA LYS A 512 -23.23 -6.87 3.74
C LYS A 512 -21.81 -7.43 3.99
N HIS A 513 -20.88 -7.23 3.05
CA HIS A 513 -19.47 -7.61 3.16
C HIS A 513 -18.54 -6.44 3.51
N ALA A 514 -19.04 -5.20 3.63
CA ALA A 514 -18.27 -4.01 3.98
C ALA A 514 -17.49 -4.13 5.30
N SER A 515 -17.98 -4.97 6.22
CA SER A 515 -17.39 -5.24 7.53
C SER A 515 -16.21 -6.23 7.53
N TYR A 516 -15.91 -6.90 6.42
CA TYR A 516 -14.82 -7.89 6.38
C TYR A 516 -13.43 -7.26 6.16
N GLY A 517 -13.40 -5.98 5.73
CA GLY A 517 -12.43 -4.90 6.01
C GLY A 517 -10.91 -5.19 6.16
N TYR A 518 -9.95 -4.72 5.33
CA TYR A 518 -9.92 -3.87 4.11
C TYR A 518 -11.08 -2.88 3.95
N PRO A 519 -11.17 -1.84 4.79
CA PRO A 519 -11.79 -0.62 4.34
C PRO A 519 -11.05 -0.10 3.09
N LEU A 520 -11.78 -0.02 1.98
CA LEU A 520 -11.47 0.91 0.89
C LEU A 520 -11.27 2.33 1.49
N PRO A 521 -10.48 3.22 0.88
CA PRO A 521 -10.34 4.61 1.35
C PRO A 521 -11.67 5.31 1.64
N VAL A 522 -12.69 5.08 0.80
CA VAL A 522 -14.04 5.60 1.05
C VAL A 522 -14.65 5.13 2.38
N GLN A 523 -14.33 3.92 2.85
CA GLN A 523 -14.77 3.38 4.14
C GLN A 523 -13.94 3.89 5.33
N LYS A 524 -13.02 4.85 5.09
CA LYS A 524 -12.43 5.71 6.13
C LYS A 524 -13.08 7.08 6.21
N VAL A 525 -13.94 7.44 5.26
CA VAL A 525 -14.75 8.67 5.30
C VAL A 525 -15.81 8.52 6.40
N SER A 526 -15.69 9.35 7.44
CA SER A 526 -16.52 9.32 8.65
C SER A 526 -16.54 10.74 9.24
N PRO A 527 -17.37 11.65 8.72
CA PRO A 527 -17.44 13.04 9.17
C PRO A 527 -17.94 13.19 10.62
N GLU A 528 -17.85 14.39 11.17
CA GLU A 528 -18.34 14.72 12.52
C GLU A 528 -19.86 14.90 12.58
N GLY A 529 -20.52 15.16 11.44
CA GLY A 529 -21.96 15.26 11.30
C GLY A 529 -22.51 14.22 10.32
N GLY A 530 -23.11 14.66 9.21
CA GLY A 530 -23.81 13.76 8.26
C GLY A 530 -22.91 13.13 7.20
N LEU A 531 -23.15 11.85 6.88
CA LEU A 531 -22.57 11.18 5.71
C LEU A 531 -23.71 10.70 4.80
N THR A 532 -23.92 11.40 3.68
CA THR A 532 -24.96 11.06 2.70
C THR A 532 -24.34 10.53 1.41
N TRP A 533 -24.76 9.34 0.99
CA TRP A 533 -24.44 8.80 -0.33
C TRP A 533 -25.55 9.11 -1.32
N PHE A 534 -25.19 9.66 -2.47
CA PHE A 534 -26.05 9.83 -3.64
C PHE A 534 -25.57 8.88 -4.73
N LEU A 535 -26.45 7.95 -5.11
CA LEU A 535 -26.14 6.81 -5.96
C LEU A 535 -27.21 6.64 -7.04
N ASP A 536 -26.81 6.33 -8.26
CA ASP A 536 -27.74 5.89 -9.31
C ASP A 536 -27.92 4.36 -9.34
N THR A 537 -28.74 3.87 -10.27
CA THR A 537 -28.98 2.43 -10.47
C THR A 537 -27.73 1.70 -10.96
N GLU A 538 -26.86 2.35 -11.73
CA GLU A 538 -25.68 1.72 -12.33
C GLU A 538 -24.59 1.50 -11.26
N ALA A 539 -24.28 2.54 -10.49
CA ALA A 539 -23.39 2.48 -9.32
C ALA A 539 -23.94 1.61 -8.19
N THR A 540 -25.21 1.16 -8.25
CA THR A 540 -25.80 0.22 -7.27
C THR A 540 -26.27 -1.11 -7.86
N SER A 541 -25.97 -1.38 -9.13
CA SER A 541 -26.30 -2.62 -9.86
C SER A 541 -25.85 -3.88 -9.10
N GLU A 542 -24.69 -3.81 -8.46
CA GLU A 542 -24.08 -4.88 -7.68
C GLU A 542 -24.42 -4.85 -6.17
N LEU A 543 -25.10 -3.80 -5.66
CA LEU A 543 -25.40 -3.61 -4.23
C LEU A 543 -26.75 -4.26 -3.81
N LYS A 544 -26.68 -5.57 -3.50
CA LYS A 544 -27.80 -6.50 -3.17
C LYS A 544 -28.28 -6.53 -1.70
#